data_AF-A0A914M8G9-F1
#
_entry.id   AF-A0A914M8G9-F1
#
_cell.length_a   1.000
_cell.length_b   1.000
_cell.length_c   1.000
_cell.angle_alpha   90.00
_cell.angle_beta   90.00
_cell.angle_gamma   90.00
#
_symmetry.space_group_name_H-M   'P 1'
#
loop_
_entity.id
_entity.type
_entity.pdbx_description
1 polymer ?
#
loop_
_entity_poly.entity_id
_entity_poly.type
_entity_poly.pdbx_seq_one_letter_code
_entity_poly.pdbx_strand_id
1 'polypeptide(L)'
;MIFNHFFLIFLIKEIFGLLKLPQSEDGKPRLLVENWKNDVVYLVQYPRIESLPHLSIKCLLLESWLKIKNVRFFRINNHFLLGSPHYGTIPFVQFNGNFIEGSENIMKNLDHLGMKLERNSNENQIIGIVNEILIPA
;
A
#
# COMPACT_ATOMS: atom_id res chain seq x y z
N MET A 1 -36.01 -2.03 -6.55
CA MET A 1 -34.55 -2.19 -6.84
C MET A 1 -33.63 -1.51 -5.81
N ILE A 2 -34.09 -0.58 -4.98
CA ILE A 2 -33.25 0.20 -4.03
C ILE A 2 -32.79 -0.63 -2.81
N PHE A 3 -33.61 -1.58 -2.34
CA PHE A 3 -33.33 -2.40 -1.15
C PHE A 3 -32.07 -3.28 -1.30
N ASN A 4 -31.82 -3.78 -2.50
CA ASN A 4 -30.67 -4.64 -2.79
C ASN A 4 -29.36 -3.84 -2.79
N HIS A 5 -29.41 -2.56 -3.17
CA HIS A 5 -28.23 -1.70 -3.20
C HIS A 5 -27.76 -1.31 -1.80
N PHE A 6 -28.68 -0.95 -0.89
CA PHE A 6 -28.35 -0.66 0.50
C PHE A 6 -27.82 -1.88 1.25
N PHE A 7 -28.42 -3.05 1.02
CA PHE A 7 -27.95 -4.30 1.60
C PHE A 7 -26.55 -4.68 1.12
N LEU A 8 -26.27 -4.48 -0.18
CA LEU A 8 -24.93 -4.73 -0.75
C LEU A 8 -23.89 -3.74 -0.20
N ILE A 9 -24.21 -2.46 -0.08
CA ILE A 9 -23.32 -1.46 0.54
C ILE A 9 -23.02 -1.81 2.00
N PHE A 10 -24.04 -2.27 2.74
CA PHE A 10 -23.89 -2.72 4.12
C PHE A 10 -22.97 -3.95 4.23
N LEU A 11 -23.17 -4.96 3.38
CA LEU A 11 -22.31 -6.14 3.28
C LEU A 11 -20.87 -5.79 2.93
N ILE A 12 -20.67 -4.88 1.98
CA ILE A 12 -19.34 -4.40 1.58
C ILE A 12 -18.64 -3.73 2.76
N LYS A 13 -19.34 -2.88 3.52
CA LYS A 13 -18.77 -2.20 4.71
C LYS A 13 -18.35 -3.17 5.81
N GLU A 14 -19.14 -4.19 6.09
CA GLU A 14 -18.80 -5.25 7.06
C GLU A 14 -17.55 -6.03 6.62
N ILE A 15 -17.49 -6.43 5.35
CA ILE A 15 -16.33 -7.14 4.79
C ILE A 15 -15.06 -6.28 4.86
N PHE A 16 -15.14 -4.99 4.48
CA PHE A 16 -14.00 -4.07 4.59
C PHE A 16 -13.62 -3.77 6.05
N GLY A 17 -14.56 -3.80 6.98
CA GLY A 17 -14.29 -3.72 8.42
C GLY A 17 -13.47 -4.91 8.91
N LEU A 18 -13.83 -6.12 8.47
CA LEU A 18 -13.13 -7.37 8.82
C LEU A 18 -11.69 -7.43 8.30
N LEU A 19 -11.42 -6.76 7.18
CA LEU A 19 -10.07 -6.71 6.60
C LEU A 19 -9.11 -5.79 7.37
N LYS A 20 -9.60 -4.88 8.24
CA LYS A 20 -8.70 -3.96 8.95
C LYS A 20 -7.81 -4.69 9.94
N LEU A 21 -6.58 -4.19 10.11
CA LEU A 21 -5.70 -4.73 11.14
C LEU A 21 -6.33 -4.62 12.54
N PRO A 22 -6.20 -5.68 13.36
CA PRO A 22 -6.71 -5.66 14.73
C PRO A 22 -6.00 -4.57 15.53
N GLN A 23 -6.79 -3.83 16.30
CA GLN A 23 -6.30 -2.81 17.21
C GLN A 23 -5.97 -3.44 18.57
N SER A 24 -4.96 -2.89 19.24
CA SER A 24 -4.61 -3.19 20.63
C SER A 24 -5.58 -2.49 21.59
N GLU A 25 -5.55 -2.88 22.87
CA GLU A 25 -6.41 -2.33 23.92
C GLU A 25 -6.26 -0.81 24.10
N ASP A 26 -5.09 -0.26 23.77
CA ASP A 26 -4.79 1.17 23.78
C ASP A 26 -5.29 1.91 22.53
N GLY A 27 -6.05 1.25 21.65
CA GLY A 27 -6.62 1.81 20.44
C GLY A 27 -5.61 2.02 19.31
N LYS A 28 -4.37 1.53 19.46
CA LYS A 28 -3.35 1.59 18.41
C LYS A 28 -3.35 0.32 17.56
N PRO A 29 -3.00 0.40 16.27
CA PRO A 29 -2.91 -0.80 15.44
C PRO A 29 -1.81 -1.72 15.94
N ARG A 30 -2.09 -3.02 16.03
CA ARG A 30 -1.06 -4.01 16.39
C ARG A 30 0.05 -4.02 15.34
N LEU A 31 1.31 -3.93 15.78
CA LEU A 31 2.46 -4.07 14.89
C LEU A 31 2.44 -5.44 14.20
N LEU A 32 2.78 -5.45 12.91
CA LEU A 32 2.95 -6.68 12.14
C LEU A 32 4.26 -7.38 12.48
N VAL A 33 5.28 -6.58 12.78
CA VAL A 33 6.60 -7.05 13.19
C VAL A 33 6.98 -6.34 14.48
N GLU A 34 7.01 -7.07 15.60
CA GLU A 34 7.32 -6.48 16.92
C GLU A 34 8.79 -6.06 17.02
N ASN A 35 9.71 -6.95 16.67
CA ASN A 35 11.17 -6.69 16.67
C ASN A 35 11.64 -6.16 15.31
N TRP A 36 11.04 -5.06 14.86
CA TRP A 36 11.36 -4.46 13.57
C TRP A 36 12.78 -3.83 13.57
N LYS A 37 13.40 -3.78 12.40
CA LYS A 37 14.73 -3.15 12.21
C LYS A 37 14.57 -1.69 11.81
N ASN A 38 15.37 -0.81 12.41
CA ASN A 38 15.43 0.61 12.01
C ASN A 38 15.78 0.75 10.52
N ASP A 39 15.09 1.66 9.85
CA ASP A 39 15.25 2.02 8.44
C ASP A 39 15.07 0.84 7.48
N VAL A 40 14.13 -0.04 7.84
CA VAL A 40 13.65 -1.14 7.01
C VAL A 40 12.15 -1.04 6.87
N VAL A 41 11.69 -1.03 5.63
CA VAL A 41 10.27 -0.94 5.30
C VAL A 41 9.66 -2.33 5.27
N TYR A 42 8.58 -2.57 6.02
CA TYR A 42 7.81 -3.81 5.96
C TYR A 42 6.56 -3.56 5.11
N LEU A 43 6.63 -3.97 3.85
CA LEU A 43 5.61 -3.71 2.83
C LEU A 43 4.53 -4.79 2.82
N VAL A 44 3.28 -4.38 3.00
CA VAL A 44 2.09 -5.21 2.81
C VAL A 44 1.43 -4.83 1.49
N GLN A 45 1.22 -5.84 0.65
CA GLN A 45 0.64 -5.69 -0.69
C GLN A 45 -0.10 -6.98 -1.09
N TYR A 46 -0.73 -6.97 -2.26
CA TYR A 46 -1.31 -8.20 -2.81
C TYR A 46 -0.21 -9.26 -3.01
N PRO A 47 -0.52 -10.54 -2.73
CA PRO A 47 0.36 -11.64 -3.09
C PRO A 47 0.72 -11.59 -4.57
N ARG A 48 1.99 -11.89 -4.87
CA ARG A 48 2.40 -12.07 -6.26
C ARG A 48 1.86 -13.39 -6.78
N ILE A 49 1.41 -13.37 -8.02
CA ILE A 49 1.08 -14.56 -8.79
C ILE A 49 2.21 -14.82 -9.78
N GLU A 50 2.48 -16.08 -10.12
CA GLU A 50 3.64 -16.43 -10.97
C GLU A 50 3.58 -15.76 -12.35
N SER A 51 2.38 -15.57 -12.89
CA SER A 51 2.13 -15.04 -14.22
C SER A 51 2.04 -13.52 -14.32
N LEU A 52 1.95 -12.79 -13.19
CA LEU A 52 1.78 -11.34 -13.19
C LEU A 52 2.60 -10.68 -12.09
N PRO A 53 3.34 -9.59 -12.37
CA PRO A 53 4.17 -8.94 -11.37
C PRO A 53 3.35 -8.44 -10.17
N HIS A 54 2.09 -8.01 -10.37
CA HIS A 54 1.11 -7.63 -9.34
C HIS A 54 -0.31 -7.50 -9.90
N LEU A 55 -1.32 -7.83 -9.08
CA LEU A 55 -2.74 -7.63 -9.40
C LEU A 55 -3.21 -6.17 -9.29
N SER A 56 -2.42 -5.31 -8.65
CA SER A 56 -2.74 -3.90 -8.43
C SER A 56 -1.61 -3.00 -8.91
N ILE A 57 -1.96 -2.01 -9.75
CA ILE A 57 -1.04 -1.00 -10.27
C ILE A 57 -0.40 -0.20 -9.12
N LYS A 58 -1.16 0.14 -8.07
CA LYS A 58 -0.62 0.87 -6.90
C LYS A 58 0.44 0.08 -6.15
N CYS A 59 0.26 -1.25 -6.02
CA CYS A 59 1.26 -2.13 -5.42
C CYS A 59 2.50 -2.25 -6.31
N LEU A 60 2.30 -2.42 -7.62
CA LEU A 60 3.40 -2.50 -8.59
C LEU A 60 4.25 -1.22 -8.59
N LEU A 61 3.59 -0.07 -8.64
CA LEU A 61 4.24 1.24 -8.65
C LEU A 61 5.08 1.44 -7.39
N LEU A 62 4.51 1.19 -6.22
CA LEU A 62 5.20 1.36 -4.95
C LEU A 62 6.41 0.41 -4.83
N GLU A 63 6.25 -0.87 -5.17
CA GLU A 63 7.36 -1.82 -5.08
C GLU A 63 8.48 -1.46 -6.08
N SER A 64 8.11 -1.03 -7.29
CA SER A 64 9.08 -0.58 -8.29
C SER A 64 9.83 0.66 -7.82
N TRP A 65 9.12 1.64 -7.25
CA TRP A 65 9.72 2.85 -6.70
C TRP A 65 10.70 2.55 -5.56
N LEU A 66 10.34 1.66 -4.63
CA LEU A 66 11.23 1.22 -3.54
C LEU A 66 12.51 0.57 -4.08
N LYS A 67 12.40 -0.26 -5.12
CA LYS A 67 13.55 -0.89 -5.78
C LYS A 67 14.44 0.12 -6.49
N ILE A 68 13.85 1.04 -7.26
CA ILE A 68 14.59 2.06 -8.03
C ILE A 68 15.36 2.98 -7.08
N LYS A 69 14.76 3.38 -5.96
CA LYS A 69 15.45 4.17 -4.93
C LYS A 69 16.44 3.36 -4.09
N ASN A 70 16.54 2.04 -4.29
CA ASN A 70 17.36 1.16 -3.46
C ASN A 70 17.02 1.26 -1.96
N VAL A 71 15.74 1.42 -1.62
CA VAL A 71 15.24 1.41 -0.24
C VAL A 71 15.18 -0.04 0.23
N ARG A 72 15.66 -0.32 1.44
CA ARG A 72 15.58 -1.68 2.01
C ARG A 72 14.16 -1.96 2.47
N PHE A 73 13.56 -3.02 1.91
CA PHE A 73 12.23 -3.45 2.32
C PHE A 73 12.08 -4.97 2.37
N PHE A 74 11.20 -5.44 3.25
CA PHE A 74 10.70 -6.81 3.31
C PHE A 74 9.24 -6.84 2.89
N ARG A 75 8.86 -7.86 2.13
CA ARG A 75 7.47 -8.10 1.75
C ARG A 75 6.82 -8.99 2.80
N ILE A 76 5.73 -8.51 3.39
CA ILE A 76 4.88 -9.29 4.28
C ILE A 76 3.78 -9.90 3.43
N ASN A 77 3.63 -11.23 3.49
CA ASN A 77 2.55 -11.91 2.78
C ASN A 77 1.23 -11.64 3.50
N ASN A 78 0.31 -11.03 2.77
CA ASN A 78 -0.98 -10.64 3.28
C ASN A 78 -2.05 -11.77 3.22
N HIS A 79 -1.83 -12.80 2.41
CA HIS A 79 -2.84 -13.84 2.12
C HIS A 79 -4.24 -13.31 1.75
N PHE A 80 -4.33 -12.06 1.26
CA PHE A 80 -5.57 -11.32 0.97
C PHE A 80 -6.46 -10.97 2.19
N LEU A 81 -5.94 -11.06 3.42
CA LEU A 81 -6.75 -10.92 4.65
C LEU A 81 -6.48 -9.64 5.46
N LEU A 82 -5.35 -8.96 5.26
CA LEU A 82 -4.96 -7.75 6.00
C LEU A 82 -5.01 -6.51 5.11
N GLY A 83 -5.88 -5.60 5.46
CA GLY A 83 -5.92 -4.23 4.99
C GLY A 83 -5.26 -3.30 5.99
N SER A 84 -4.98 -2.08 5.55
CA SER A 84 -4.38 -1.06 6.38
C SER A 84 -5.21 -0.78 7.65
N PRO A 85 -4.59 -0.33 8.76
CA PRO A 85 -5.31 -0.14 10.02
C PRO A 85 -6.54 0.77 9.94
N HIS A 86 -6.42 1.91 9.26
CA HIS A 86 -7.47 2.91 9.23
C HIS A 86 -8.46 2.68 8.09
N TYR A 87 -7.95 2.45 6.87
CA TYR A 87 -8.79 2.34 5.67
C TYR A 87 -9.11 0.91 5.25
N GLY A 88 -8.41 -0.11 5.75
CA GLY A 88 -8.58 -1.50 5.29
C GLY A 88 -8.11 -1.71 3.84
N THR A 89 -7.22 -0.85 3.35
CA THR A 89 -6.76 -0.85 1.95
C THR A 89 -5.31 -1.29 1.85
N ILE A 90 -4.87 -1.68 0.64
CA ILE A 90 -3.47 -1.96 0.33
C ILE A 90 -3.06 -1.19 -0.93
N PRO A 91 -1.77 -0.83 -1.09
CA PRO A 91 -0.65 -1.16 -0.22
C PRO A 91 -0.55 -0.26 1.03
N PHE A 92 0.09 -0.79 2.08
CA PHE A 92 0.53 -0.03 3.24
C PHE A 92 1.87 -0.58 3.75
N VAL A 93 2.56 0.18 4.60
CA VAL A 93 3.84 -0.25 5.18
C VAL A 93 3.84 -0.08 6.69
N GLN A 94 4.60 -0.92 7.38
CA GLN A 94 5.13 -0.62 8.71
C GLN A 94 6.57 -0.12 8.55
N PHE A 95 6.87 1.05 9.10
CA PHE A 95 8.19 1.68 9.05
C PHE A 95 8.48 2.36 10.38
N ASN A 96 9.62 2.02 10.98
CA ASN A 96 10.07 2.56 12.27
C ASN A 96 8.97 2.57 13.36
N GLY A 97 8.22 1.47 13.47
CA GLY A 97 7.13 1.30 14.45
C GLY A 97 5.81 2.01 14.10
N ASN A 98 5.71 2.67 12.95
CA ASN A 98 4.50 3.38 12.51
C ASN A 98 3.93 2.77 11.22
N PHE A 99 2.62 2.90 11.04
CA PHE A 99 1.94 2.51 9.80
C PHE A 99 1.78 3.71 8.87
N ILE A 100 2.09 3.51 7.59
CA ILE A 100 1.87 4.50 6.53
C ILE A 100 0.98 3.86 5.47
N GLU A 101 -0.20 4.44 5.26
CA GLU A 101 -1.23 3.90 4.37
C GLU A 101 -1.25 4.67 3.04
N GLY A 102 -1.43 3.95 1.93
CA GLY A 102 -1.58 4.52 0.59
C GLY A 102 -0.25 4.77 -0.14
N SER A 103 -0.16 4.31 -1.39
CA SER A 103 1.08 4.35 -2.19
C SER A 103 1.72 5.74 -2.29
N GLU A 104 0.93 6.78 -2.56
CA GLU A 104 1.42 8.15 -2.70
C GLU A 104 1.99 8.70 -1.38
N ASN A 105 1.26 8.47 -0.29
CA ASN A 105 1.68 8.92 1.03
C ASN A 105 2.96 8.19 1.48
N ILE A 106 3.07 6.89 1.19
CA ILE A 106 4.28 6.10 1.45
C ILE A 106 5.46 6.66 0.68
N MET A 107 5.31 6.88 -0.63
CA MET A 107 6.39 7.45 -1.46
C MET A 107 6.82 8.82 -0.94
N LYS A 108 5.87 9.69 -0.57
CA LYS A 108 6.16 11.02 -0.01
C LYS A 108 6.92 10.95 1.32
N ASN A 109 6.47 10.09 2.25
CA ASN A 109 7.10 9.98 3.57
C ASN A 109 8.50 9.36 3.50
N LEU A 110 8.72 8.44 2.56
CA LEU A 110 9.99 7.71 2.42
C LEU A 110 10.94 8.33 1.39
N ASP A 111 10.60 9.47 0.76
CA ASP A 111 11.39 10.02 -0.35
C ASP A 111 12.81 10.43 0.07
N HIS A 112 13.00 10.76 1.34
CA HIS A 112 14.29 11.08 1.93
C HIS A 112 15.25 9.86 2.04
N LEU A 113 14.74 8.64 1.85
CA LEU A 113 15.53 7.41 1.92
C LEU A 113 16.07 7.01 0.54
N GLY A 114 17.19 6.30 0.55
CA GLY A 114 17.76 5.72 -0.65
C GLY A 114 18.32 6.76 -1.62
N MET A 115 18.26 6.45 -2.91
CA MET A 115 18.81 7.29 -3.96
C MET A 115 17.88 8.47 -4.28
N LYS A 116 18.49 9.63 -4.55
CA LYS A 116 17.79 10.78 -5.11
C LYS A 116 17.51 10.50 -6.59
N LEU A 117 16.24 10.52 -6.96
CA LEU A 117 15.84 10.38 -8.37
C LEU A 117 15.87 11.76 -9.00
N GLU A 118 16.70 11.93 -10.04
CA GLU A 118 16.67 13.13 -10.86
C GLU A 118 15.54 12.99 -11.88
N ARG A 119 14.55 13.88 -11.85
CA ARG A 119 13.48 13.88 -12.84
C ARG A 119 14.00 14.44 -14.15
N ASN A 120 13.93 13.64 -15.20
CA ASN A 120 14.11 14.14 -16.56
C ASN A 120 12.83 14.87 -17.02
N SER A 121 12.95 15.96 -17.78
CA SER A 121 11.80 16.68 -18.38
C SER A 121 10.89 15.75 -19.20
N ASN A 122 11.47 14.73 -19.84
CA ASN A 122 10.74 13.77 -20.66
C ASN A 122 9.96 12.75 -19.81
N GLU A 123 10.40 12.47 -18.58
CA GLU A 123 9.70 11.56 -17.66
C GLU A 123 8.40 12.14 -17.14
N ASN A 124 8.34 13.46 -16.91
CA ASN A 124 7.10 14.12 -16.47
C ASN A 124 5.99 13.98 -17.51
N GLN A 125 6.35 14.02 -18.80
CA GLN A 125 5.39 13.79 -19.89
C GLN A 125 4.88 12.35 -19.89
N ILE A 126 5.77 11.37 -19.72
CA ILE A 126 5.41 9.94 -19.65
C ILE A 126 4.51 9.67 -18.44
N ILE A 127 4.84 10.22 -17.27
CA ILE A 127 4.04 10.06 -16.04
C ILE A 127 2.63 10.65 -16.22
N GLY A 128 2.51 11.81 -16.89
CA GLY A 128 1.23 12.40 -17.23
C GLY A 128 0.36 11.45 -18.06
N ILE A 129 0.93 10.90 -19.14
CA ILE A 129 0.24 9.95 -20.03
C ILE A 129 -0.17 8.68 -19.27
N VAL A 130 0.72 8.12 -18.45
CA VAL A 130 0.44 6.92 -17.67
C VAL A 130 -0.71 7.15 -16.69
N ASN A 131 -0.75 8.30 -16.03
CA ASN A 131 -1.83 8.63 -15.10
C ASN A 131 -3.17 8.81 -15.82
N GLU A 132 -3.19 9.44 -17.00
CA GLU A 132 -4.41 9.56 -17.81
C GLU A 132 -4.95 8.20 -18.28
N ILE A 133 -4.05 7.26 -18.64
CA ILE A 133 -4.44 5.94 -19.15
C ILE A 133 -4.84 4.99 -18.01
N LEU A 134 -4.09 4.98 -16.90
CA LEU A 134 -4.25 3.99 -15.84
C LEU A 134 -5.20 4.42 -14.71
N ILE A 135 -5.45 5.72 -14.56
CA ILE A 135 -6.35 6.29 -13.55
C ILE A 135 -7.33 7.22 -14.28
N PRO A 136 -8.29 6.69 -15.07
CA PRO A 136 -9.32 7.52 -15.65
C PRO A 136 -10.17 8.14 -14.52
N ALA A 137 -10.41 9.45 -14.64
CA ALA A 137 -11.21 10.26 -13.73
C ALA A 137 -12.64 9.74 -13.54
#